data_AF-A0A7Y0JHW1-F1
#
_entry.id   AF-A0A7Y0JHW1-F1
#
_cell.length_a   1.000
_cell.length_b   1.000
_cell.length_c   1.000
_cell.angle_alpha   90.00
_cell.angle_beta   90.00
_cell.angle_gamma   90.00
#
_symmetry.space_group_name_H-M   'P 1'
#
loop_
_entity.id
_entity.type
_entity.pdbx_description
1 polymer ?
#
loop_
_entity_poly.entity_id
_entity_poly.type
_entity_poly.pdbx_seq_one_letter_code
_entity_poly.pdbx_strand_id
1 'polypeptide(L)'
;MNPEVTVTSQSDEPEASAPEQSASGLSGPALWEEVRIAPVEIALPGGVGLTLRAYRKASELTPTEIEAEEEDPFDARKGGARHDDEEEVIVDEEFQALLEQGEADKDGKTADADEPDPADFEDEKDEEEEDPAADEEVPMFLSHKGKLLAFKTPESLVSFIRSGAPHDLAQLDSWATVADRVQSTDIDPQPDDRYELDLVVENLRGGHDTWDLPLLIAAGEVARDLGYALRLKPVILALNAGSPLDDLDESLRSAESGGMGGFFGRRKLKKIGAQQASLGWRSVIGKISAVVDWRD
;
A
#
# COMPACT_ATOMS: atom_id res chain seq x y z
N MET A 1 18.60 -42.16 -79.67
CA MET A 1 19.73 -42.75 -78.92
C MET A 1 19.90 -41.92 -77.66
N ASN A 2 19.44 -42.42 -76.52
CA ASN A 2 19.61 -41.77 -75.22
C ASN A 2 21.01 -42.05 -74.66
N PRO A 3 21.57 -41.12 -73.89
CA PRO A 3 22.38 -41.50 -72.73
C PRO A 3 21.76 -41.03 -71.41
N GLU A 4 21.80 -41.93 -70.43
CA GLU A 4 21.37 -41.77 -69.03
C GLU A 4 21.98 -40.54 -68.35
N VAL A 5 21.17 -39.86 -67.53
CA VAL A 5 21.63 -38.92 -66.51
C VAL A 5 21.48 -39.62 -65.16
N THR A 6 22.61 -39.96 -64.55
CA THR A 6 22.72 -40.51 -63.20
C THR A 6 22.51 -39.39 -62.19
N VAL A 7 21.45 -39.49 -61.37
CA VAL A 7 21.21 -38.59 -60.24
C VAL A 7 22.15 -38.99 -59.10
N THR A 8 23.07 -38.10 -58.73
CA THR A 8 23.89 -38.25 -57.52
C THR A 8 23.23 -37.43 -56.41
N SER A 9 22.74 -38.13 -55.39
CA SER A 9 22.14 -37.55 -54.19
C SER A 9 23.13 -36.67 -53.44
N GLN A 10 22.72 -35.45 -53.11
CA GLN A 10 23.44 -34.53 -52.25
C GLN A 10 23.18 -34.94 -50.79
N SER A 11 24.25 -35.15 -50.05
CA SER A 11 24.25 -35.53 -48.63
C SER A 11 23.89 -34.31 -47.78
N ASP A 12 22.88 -34.47 -46.93
CA ASP A 12 22.49 -33.54 -45.87
C ASP A 12 23.33 -33.91 -44.63
N GLU A 13 24.24 -33.02 -44.20
CA GLU A 13 24.95 -33.15 -42.93
C GLU A 13 24.07 -32.58 -41.80
N PRO A 14 23.84 -33.29 -40.69
CA PRO A 14 23.17 -32.69 -39.54
C PRO A 14 24.19 -31.83 -38.77
N GLU A 15 23.96 -30.52 -38.75
CA GLU A 15 24.62 -29.61 -37.80
C GLU A 15 24.38 -30.10 -36.36
N ALA A 16 25.47 -30.24 -35.63
CA ALA A 16 25.47 -30.67 -34.23
C ALA A 16 24.80 -29.61 -33.33
N SER A 17 23.94 -30.12 -32.46
CA SER A 17 23.10 -29.41 -31.50
C SER A 17 23.86 -28.41 -30.62
N ALA A 18 23.35 -27.17 -30.56
CA ALA A 18 23.44 -26.40 -29.33
C ALA A 18 22.48 -27.02 -28.30
N PRO A 19 22.83 -27.12 -27.01
CA PRO A 19 21.88 -27.55 -26.01
C PRO A 19 20.84 -26.43 -25.87
N GLU A 20 19.64 -26.67 -26.40
CA GLU A 20 18.45 -26.00 -25.88
C GLU A 20 18.35 -26.42 -24.40
N GLN A 21 18.89 -25.58 -23.51
CA GLN A 21 18.42 -25.58 -22.14
C GLN A 21 16.93 -25.34 -22.25
N SER A 22 16.17 -26.38 -21.94
CA SER A 22 14.73 -26.37 -21.85
C SER A 22 14.28 -25.21 -20.95
N ALA A 23 13.98 -24.06 -21.55
CA ALA A 23 13.23 -22.99 -20.91
C ALA A 23 11.76 -23.40 -20.85
N SER A 24 11.46 -24.48 -20.11
CA SER A 24 10.11 -25.00 -19.95
C SER A 24 9.38 -24.35 -18.78
N GLY A 25 9.68 -23.09 -18.47
CA GLY A 25 9.01 -22.30 -17.45
C GLY A 25 8.08 -21.26 -18.08
N LEU A 26 6.96 -20.96 -17.42
CA LEU A 26 6.17 -19.74 -17.66
C LEU A 26 7.08 -18.49 -17.66
N SER A 27 6.74 -17.53 -18.51
CA SER A 27 7.38 -16.23 -18.67
C SER A 27 6.32 -15.13 -18.81
N GLY A 28 6.74 -13.86 -18.79
CA GLY A 28 5.86 -12.70 -18.94
C GLY A 28 4.66 -12.74 -17.98
N PRO A 29 3.43 -12.44 -18.45
CA PRO A 29 2.24 -12.42 -17.61
C PRO A 29 1.97 -13.71 -16.83
N ALA A 30 2.24 -14.87 -17.43
CA ALA A 30 1.97 -16.17 -16.81
C ALA A 30 2.92 -16.44 -15.63
N LEU A 31 4.16 -15.94 -15.69
CA LEU A 31 5.08 -15.99 -14.55
C LEU A 31 4.55 -15.13 -13.40
N TRP A 32 4.14 -13.89 -13.69
CA TRP A 32 3.63 -12.94 -12.69
C TRP A 32 2.36 -13.42 -11.98
N GLU A 33 1.46 -14.04 -12.73
CA GLU A 33 0.27 -14.69 -12.18
C GLU A 33 0.65 -15.88 -11.26
N GLU A 34 1.58 -16.73 -11.68
CA GLU A 34 2.10 -17.86 -10.88
C GLU A 34 2.65 -17.40 -9.53
N VAL A 35 3.45 -16.33 -9.52
CA VAL A 35 4.12 -15.84 -8.30
C VAL A 35 3.28 -14.86 -7.48
N ARG A 36 2.12 -14.41 -7.99
CA ARG A 36 1.25 -13.37 -7.40
C ARG A 36 2.03 -12.10 -7.06
N ILE A 37 2.85 -11.64 -8.01
CA ILE A 37 3.63 -10.39 -7.98
C ILE A 37 3.42 -9.71 -9.33
N ALA A 38 3.22 -8.40 -9.36
CA ALA A 38 3.04 -7.62 -10.57
C ALA A 38 4.19 -6.60 -10.74
N PRO A 39 4.74 -6.45 -11.96
CA PRO A 39 5.59 -5.31 -12.28
C PRO A 39 4.72 -4.04 -12.39
N VAL A 40 5.18 -2.95 -11.78
CA VAL A 40 4.47 -1.67 -11.71
C VAL A 40 5.37 -0.55 -12.23
N GLU A 41 4.80 0.36 -13.01
CA GLU A 41 5.45 1.59 -13.47
C GLU A 41 4.82 2.79 -12.77
N ILE A 42 5.67 3.66 -12.20
CA ILE A 42 5.21 4.86 -11.51
C ILE A 42 5.99 6.05 -12.05
N ALA A 43 5.27 6.97 -12.70
CA ALA A 43 5.80 8.28 -13.08
C ALA A 43 5.67 9.24 -11.90
N LEU A 44 6.79 9.80 -11.48
CA LEU A 44 6.91 10.78 -10.41
C LEU A 44 7.65 12.01 -10.95
N PRO A 45 7.60 13.16 -10.24
CA PRO A 45 8.36 14.35 -10.65
C PRO A 45 9.88 14.12 -10.81
N GLY A 46 10.43 13.08 -10.17
CA GLY A 46 11.85 12.70 -10.27
C GLY A 46 12.20 11.79 -11.46
N GLY A 47 11.20 11.27 -12.18
CA GLY A 47 11.37 10.32 -13.29
C GLY A 47 10.31 9.22 -13.28
N VAL A 48 10.44 8.29 -14.24
CA VAL A 48 9.59 7.09 -14.33
C VAL A 48 10.39 5.90 -13.81
N GLY A 49 9.79 5.14 -12.88
CA GLY A 49 10.43 4.02 -12.22
C GLY A 49 9.62 2.73 -12.32
N LEU A 50 10.32 1.64 -12.58
CA LEU A 50 9.82 0.27 -12.50
C LEU A 50 10.07 -0.29 -11.10
N THR A 51 9.07 -0.97 -10.55
CA THR A 51 9.13 -1.65 -9.27
C THR A 51 8.25 -2.91 -9.30
N LEU A 52 8.14 -3.63 -8.19
CA LEU A 52 7.24 -4.78 -8.06
C LEU A 52 6.24 -4.53 -6.93
N ARG A 53 5.01 -5.03 -7.08
CA ARG A 53 3.94 -5.02 -6.08
C ARG A 53 3.38 -6.42 -5.88
N ALA A 54 2.99 -6.76 -4.67
CA ALA A 54 2.24 -7.95 -4.32
C ALA A 54 1.14 -7.60 -3.31
N TYR A 55 0.13 -8.45 -3.21
CA TYR A 55 -0.84 -8.43 -2.11
C TYR A 55 -0.73 -9.74 -1.35
N ARG A 56 -0.71 -9.66 -0.01
CA ARG A 56 -0.71 -10.81 0.90
C ARG A 56 -1.55 -10.48 2.12
N LYS A 57 -2.05 -11.49 2.81
CA LYS A 57 -2.73 -11.28 4.08
C LYS A 57 -1.77 -10.61 5.07
N ALA A 58 -2.26 -9.66 5.86
CA ALA A 58 -1.43 -8.97 6.85
C ALA A 58 -0.75 -9.95 7.82
N SER A 59 -1.42 -11.05 8.18
CA SER A 59 -0.87 -12.13 9.02
C SER A 59 0.31 -12.90 8.41
N GLU A 60 0.45 -12.91 7.09
CA GLU A 60 1.53 -13.61 6.39
C GLU A 60 2.81 -12.77 6.29
N LEU A 61 2.74 -11.49 6.65
CA LEU A 61 3.82 -10.53 6.44
C LEU A 61 4.54 -10.20 7.74
N THR A 62 5.86 -10.23 7.69
CA THR A 62 6.72 -9.61 8.71
C THR A 62 6.85 -8.12 8.38
N PRO A 63 6.35 -7.22 9.23
CA PRO A 63 6.40 -5.81 8.92
C PRO A 63 7.83 -5.26 8.97
N THR A 64 8.18 -4.41 8.00
CA THR A 64 9.51 -3.80 7.94
C THR A 64 9.73 -2.87 9.12
N GLU A 65 10.83 -3.07 9.85
CA GLU A 65 11.33 -2.09 10.81
C GLU A 65 11.78 -0.84 10.07
N ILE A 66 11.13 0.28 10.37
CA ILE A 66 11.51 1.60 9.90
C ILE A 66 12.01 2.34 11.13
N GLU A 67 13.19 2.94 11.03
CA GLU A 67 13.69 3.82 12.09
C GLU A 67 12.64 4.92 12.32
N ALA A 68 12.02 4.94 13.49
CA ALA A 68 11.02 5.93 13.82
C ALA A 68 11.67 7.31 13.74
N GLU A 69 11.17 8.18 12.85
CA GLU A 69 11.42 9.62 13.01
C GLU A 69 10.85 9.97 14.40
N GLU A 70 11.72 10.46 15.30
CA GLU A 70 11.28 11.00 16.59
C GLU A 70 10.12 11.96 16.31
N GLU A 71 8.91 11.64 16.79
CA GLU A 71 7.73 12.49 16.56
C GLU A 71 8.07 13.90 17.02
N ASP A 72 8.01 14.87 16.09
CA ASP A 72 8.28 16.27 16.40
C ASP A 72 7.38 16.67 17.58
N PRO A 73 7.94 17.13 18.73
CA PRO A 73 7.14 17.55 19.89
C PRO A 73 6.07 18.61 19.57
N PHE A 74 6.19 19.29 18.42
CA PHE A 74 5.22 20.26 17.94
C PHE A 74 4.04 19.64 17.18
N ASP A 75 4.14 18.42 16.65
CA ASP A 75 3.01 17.71 16.00
C ASP A 75 1.97 17.26 17.03
N ALA A 76 2.40 16.85 18.23
CA ALA A 76 1.52 16.52 19.36
C ALA A 76 0.62 17.72 19.76
N ARG A 77 1.12 18.95 19.63
CA ARG A 77 0.36 20.17 19.97
C ARG A 77 -0.70 20.55 18.94
N LYS A 78 -0.59 20.05 17.71
CA LYS A 78 -1.56 20.35 16.65
C LYS A 78 -2.81 19.47 16.74
N GLY A 79 -2.70 18.30 17.39
CA GLY A 79 -3.83 17.42 17.74
C GLY A 79 -4.65 17.89 18.93
N GLY A 80 -4.05 18.63 19.88
CA GLY A 80 -4.72 19.12 21.09
C GLY A 80 -5.70 20.29 20.92
N ALA A 81 -5.85 20.84 19.71
CA ALA A 81 -6.75 21.98 19.48
C ALA A 81 -8.20 21.57 19.13
N ARG A 82 -8.57 20.28 19.25
CA ARG A 82 -9.93 19.76 19.04
C ARG A 82 -10.27 18.64 20.02
N HIS A 83 -10.31 18.94 21.31
CA HIS A 83 -11.33 18.54 22.28
C HIS A 83 -10.81 19.04 23.63
N ASP A 84 -11.40 20.11 24.14
CA ASP A 84 -11.26 20.50 25.54
C ASP A 84 -12.51 21.32 25.89
N ASP A 85 -13.64 20.61 25.88
CA ASP A 85 -14.72 20.90 26.81
C ASP A 85 -14.62 19.82 27.90
N GLU A 86 -13.49 19.80 28.62
CA GLU A 86 -13.46 19.22 29.96
C GLU A 86 -14.09 20.25 30.89
N GLU A 87 -15.32 19.98 31.31
CA GLU A 87 -15.95 20.63 32.45
C GLU A 87 -15.00 20.50 33.65
N GLU A 88 -14.29 21.58 34.01
CA GLU A 88 -13.64 21.69 35.32
C GLU A 88 -14.75 21.60 36.39
N VAL A 89 -14.94 20.41 36.96
CA VAL A 89 -15.78 20.23 38.15
C VAL A 89 -15.06 20.91 39.31
N ILE A 90 -15.47 22.15 39.59
CA ILE A 90 -15.11 22.87 40.80
C ILE A 90 -15.69 22.06 41.98
N VAL A 91 -14.83 21.36 42.70
CA VAL A 91 -15.21 20.65 43.92
C VAL A 91 -15.37 21.72 45.02
N ASP A 92 -16.61 22.11 45.32
CA ASP A 92 -16.91 23.03 46.41
C ASP A 92 -16.42 22.46 47.75
N GLU A 93 -15.90 23.33 48.64
CA GLU A 93 -15.41 23.01 49.99
C GLU A 93 -16.43 22.22 50.85
N GLU A 94 -17.71 22.22 50.45
CA GLU A 94 -18.79 21.48 51.10
C GLU A 94 -18.71 19.95 50.86
N PHE A 95 -18.15 19.49 49.74
CA PHE A 95 -17.97 18.05 49.45
C PHE A 95 -16.83 17.44 50.27
N GLN A 96 -15.81 18.23 50.57
CA GLN A 96 -14.67 17.79 51.38
C GLN A 96 -15.04 17.61 52.85
N ALA A 97 -15.95 18.45 53.37
CA ALA A 97 -16.52 18.31 54.71
C ALA A 97 -17.40 17.05 54.89
N LEU A 98 -18.03 16.58 53.81
CA LEU A 98 -18.82 15.34 53.81
C LEU A 98 -17.95 14.08 53.89
N LEU A 99 -16.76 14.10 53.30
CA LEU A 99 -15.79 13.01 53.41
C LEU A 99 -15.18 12.93 54.83
N GLU A 100 -14.95 14.07 55.48
CA GLU A 100 -14.41 14.13 56.85
C GLU A 100 -15.45 13.73 57.93
N GLN A 101 -16.76 13.80 57.64
CA GLN A 101 -17.82 13.32 58.55
C GLN A 101 -18.10 11.81 58.45
N GLY A 102 -17.50 11.10 57.48
CA GLY A 102 -17.69 9.66 57.30
C GLY A 102 -16.87 8.75 58.24
N GLU A 103 -15.89 9.30 58.98
CA GLU A 103 -15.01 8.51 59.86
C GLU A 103 -15.45 8.42 61.33
N ALA A 104 -16.71 8.74 61.63
CA ALA A 104 -17.23 8.72 62.99
C ALA A 104 -18.52 7.91 63.14
N ASP A 105 -18.48 6.62 62.78
CA ASP A 105 -19.38 5.61 63.36
C ASP A 105 -18.73 4.22 63.28
N LYS A 106 -17.88 3.92 64.27
CA LYS A 106 -17.54 2.55 64.65
C LYS A 106 -18.67 2.01 65.51
N ASP A 107 -19.50 1.12 64.96
CA ASP A 107 -20.05 -0.03 65.69
C ASP A 107 -20.93 -0.89 64.77
N GLY A 108 -20.53 -2.16 64.55
CA GLY A 108 -21.47 -3.22 64.18
C GLY A 108 -21.09 -4.12 63.01
N LYS A 109 -20.67 -5.36 63.36
CA LYS A 109 -20.77 -6.62 62.59
C LYS A 109 -19.92 -6.78 61.31
N THR A 110 -18.91 -7.62 61.46
CA THR A 110 -18.28 -8.45 60.42
C THR A 110 -19.35 -9.22 59.63
N ALA A 111 -19.42 -8.98 58.32
CA ALA A 111 -20.00 -9.89 57.35
C ALA A 111 -18.85 -10.39 56.46
N ASP A 112 -18.78 -11.72 56.29
CA ASP A 112 -17.91 -12.39 55.31
C ASP A 112 -18.06 -11.69 53.95
N ALA A 113 -16.96 -11.15 53.45
CA ALA A 113 -16.79 -11.00 52.01
C ALA A 113 -16.13 -12.30 51.56
N ASP A 114 -16.92 -13.21 50.98
CA ASP A 114 -16.37 -14.34 50.23
C ASP A 114 -15.40 -13.77 49.18
N GLU A 115 -14.15 -14.18 49.28
CA GLU A 115 -13.18 -14.04 48.18
C GLU A 115 -13.78 -14.75 46.97
N PRO A 116 -13.88 -14.11 45.78
CA PRO A 116 -14.41 -14.79 44.61
C PRO A 116 -13.55 -16.01 44.29
N ASP A 117 -14.23 -17.15 44.04
CA ASP A 117 -13.60 -18.44 43.76
C ASP A 117 -12.74 -18.31 42.48
N PRO A 118 -11.44 -18.68 42.50
CA PRO A 118 -10.60 -18.69 41.30
C PRO A 118 -11.20 -19.52 40.15
N ALA A 119 -12.12 -20.45 40.44
CA ALA A 119 -12.81 -21.25 39.43
C ALA A 119 -13.80 -20.45 38.56
N ASP A 120 -14.26 -19.26 38.99
CA ASP A 120 -15.11 -18.39 38.15
C ASP A 120 -14.33 -17.73 37.00
N PHE A 121 -13.00 -17.88 36.96
CA PHE A 121 -12.13 -17.37 35.89
C PHE A 121 -11.65 -18.46 34.92
N GLU A 122 -12.05 -19.72 35.08
CA GLU A 122 -11.54 -20.83 34.24
C GLU A 122 -12.37 -21.12 32.98
N ASP A 123 -13.49 -20.43 32.76
CA ASP A 123 -14.42 -20.72 31.64
C ASP A 123 -14.54 -19.60 30.58
N GLU A 124 -13.67 -18.59 30.59
CA GLU A 124 -13.37 -17.85 29.36
C GLU A 124 -12.34 -18.67 28.57
N LYS A 125 -12.82 -19.71 27.89
CA LYS A 125 -12.11 -20.21 26.72
C LYS A 125 -11.91 -19.02 25.81
N ASP A 126 -10.66 -18.66 25.57
CA ASP A 126 -10.24 -17.85 24.45
C ASP A 126 -10.89 -18.44 23.18
N GLU A 127 -12.09 -17.99 22.85
CA GLU A 127 -12.51 -17.93 21.47
C GLU A 127 -11.44 -17.03 20.86
N GLU A 128 -10.56 -17.62 20.06
CA GLU A 128 -9.63 -16.87 19.22
C GLU A 128 -10.50 -15.86 18.45
N GLU A 129 -10.63 -14.63 18.97
CA GLU A 129 -11.22 -13.53 18.23
C GLU A 129 -10.29 -13.37 17.04
N GLU A 130 -10.68 -13.96 15.90
CA GLU A 130 -10.01 -13.80 14.63
C GLU A 130 -9.88 -12.30 14.40
N ASP A 131 -8.67 -11.74 14.59
CA ASP A 131 -8.41 -10.33 14.32
C ASP A 131 -8.76 -10.10 12.85
N PRO A 132 -9.88 -9.40 12.53
CA PRO A 132 -10.34 -9.31 11.16
C PRO A 132 -9.35 -8.57 10.26
N ALA A 133 -8.42 -7.80 10.84
CA ALA A 133 -7.33 -7.15 10.12
C ALA A 133 -6.24 -8.14 9.68
N ALA A 134 -6.12 -9.30 10.33
CA ALA A 134 -5.12 -10.31 10.02
C ALA A 134 -5.38 -10.99 8.66
N ASP A 135 -6.64 -11.06 8.24
CA ASP A 135 -7.08 -11.66 6.98
C ASP A 135 -7.21 -10.66 5.83
N GLU A 136 -7.05 -9.36 6.09
CA GLU A 136 -7.06 -8.32 5.06
C GLU A 136 -5.84 -8.45 4.13
N GLU A 137 -6.06 -8.44 2.82
CA GLU A 137 -4.98 -8.40 1.84
C GLU A 137 -4.41 -6.98 1.77
N VAL A 138 -3.10 -6.88 2.04
CA VAL A 138 -2.40 -5.61 2.11
C VAL A 138 -1.29 -5.54 1.05
N PRO A 139 -1.02 -4.34 0.51
CA PRO A 139 0.00 -4.16 -0.50
C PRO A 139 1.40 -4.24 0.11
N MET A 140 2.31 -4.89 -0.63
CA MET A 140 3.74 -4.89 -0.39
C MET A 140 4.46 -4.52 -1.69
N PHE A 141 5.47 -3.65 -1.60
CA PHE A 141 6.28 -3.26 -2.74
C PHE A 141 7.69 -3.82 -2.62
N LEU A 142 8.44 -3.75 -3.72
CA LEU A 142 9.89 -3.87 -3.69
C LEU A 142 10.48 -2.68 -2.92
N SER A 143 10.55 -2.83 -1.59
CA SER A 143 11.02 -1.80 -0.67
C SER A 143 12.14 -2.32 0.21
N HIS A 144 12.88 -1.40 0.82
CA HIS A 144 13.82 -1.72 1.89
C HIS A 144 13.89 -0.56 2.88
N LYS A 145 13.71 -0.85 4.18
CA LYS A 145 13.76 0.17 5.26
C LYS A 145 12.84 1.38 5.00
N GLY A 146 11.61 1.12 4.58
CA GLY A 146 10.62 2.17 4.29
C GLY A 146 10.85 2.96 3.00
N LYS A 147 11.85 2.59 2.19
CA LYS A 147 12.09 3.21 0.87
C LYS A 147 11.60 2.34 -0.26
N LEU A 148 10.92 2.95 -1.23
CA LEU A 148 10.54 2.30 -2.48
C LEU A 148 11.75 2.15 -3.39
N LEU A 149 12.08 0.93 -3.81
CA LEU A 149 13.14 0.71 -4.79
C LEU A 149 12.55 0.83 -6.20
N ALA A 150 13.05 1.81 -6.95
CA ALA A 150 12.57 2.12 -8.30
C ALA A 150 13.73 2.12 -9.30
N PHE A 151 13.53 1.48 -10.45
CA PHE A 151 14.56 1.25 -11.47
C PHE A 151 14.19 1.91 -12.78
N LYS A 152 15.14 2.53 -13.47
CA LYS A 152 14.86 3.21 -14.75
C LYS A 152 14.70 2.25 -15.93
N THR A 153 15.18 1.00 -15.80
CA THR A 153 15.16 0.02 -16.88
C THR A 153 14.80 -1.37 -16.33
N PRO A 154 14.19 -2.23 -17.17
CA PRO A 154 13.99 -3.65 -16.86
C PRO A 154 15.28 -4.39 -16.50
N GLU A 155 16.37 -4.10 -17.18
CA GLU A 155 17.67 -4.76 -16.97
C GLU A 155 18.21 -4.49 -15.57
N SER A 156 18.11 -3.24 -15.10
CA SER A 156 18.56 -2.85 -13.76
C SER A 156 17.69 -3.49 -12.67
N LEU A 157 16.37 -3.58 -12.88
CA LEU A 157 15.46 -4.27 -11.96
C LEU A 157 15.82 -5.77 -11.87
N VAL A 158 16.01 -6.45 -13.00
CA VAL A 158 16.39 -7.89 -13.01
C VAL A 158 17.79 -8.11 -12.41
N SER A 159 18.73 -7.20 -12.67
CA SER A 159 20.05 -7.26 -12.03
C SER A 159 19.95 -7.15 -10.51
N PHE A 160 19.08 -6.29 -9.99
CA PHE A 160 18.82 -6.18 -8.56
C PHE A 160 18.16 -7.45 -8.01
N ILE A 161 17.12 -7.96 -8.66
CA ILE A 161 16.42 -9.20 -8.26
C ILE A 161 17.42 -10.35 -8.09
N ARG A 162 18.38 -10.50 -9.01
CA ARG A 162 19.41 -11.55 -8.98
C ARG A 162 20.57 -11.27 -8.03
N SER A 163 20.70 -10.05 -7.51
CA SER A 163 21.82 -9.67 -6.65
C SER A 163 21.73 -10.26 -5.24
N GLY A 164 20.53 -10.64 -4.78
CA GLY A 164 20.29 -11.07 -3.40
C GLY A 164 20.40 -9.95 -2.37
N ALA A 165 20.41 -8.69 -2.80
CA ALA A 165 20.37 -7.55 -1.89
C ALA A 165 19.09 -7.59 -1.03
N PRO A 166 19.12 -7.07 0.21
CA PRO A 166 17.98 -7.13 1.11
C PRO A 166 16.84 -6.22 0.62
N HIS A 167 15.61 -6.75 0.67
CA HIS A 167 14.37 -6.04 0.39
C HIS A 167 13.18 -6.83 0.98
N ASP A 168 12.01 -6.21 1.04
CA ASP A 168 10.88 -6.72 1.81
C ASP A 168 10.18 -7.87 1.09
N LEU A 169 10.11 -7.86 -0.25
CA LEU A 169 9.57 -8.98 -1.05
C LEU A 169 10.36 -10.30 -0.92
N ALA A 170 11.57 -10.29 -0.33
CA ALA A 170 12.39 -11.49 -0.19
C ALA A 170 11.77 -12.52 0.77
N GLN A 171 10.81 -12.10 1.60
CA GLN A 171 10.08 -12.97 2.52
C GLN A 171 9.01 -13.82 1.83
N LEU A 172 8.64 -13.48 0.59
CA LEU A 172 7.61 -14.22 -0.14
C LEU A 172 8.13 -15.61 -0.55
N ASP A 173 7.32 -16.62 -0.32
CA ASP A 173 7.55 -18.01 -0.72
C ASP A 173 7.85 -18.16 -2.23
N SER A 174 7.19 -17.34 -3.06
CA SER A 174 7.37 -17.29 -4.50
C SER A 174 8.61 -16.50 -4.97
N TRP A 175 9.33 -15.81 -4.08
CA TRP A 175 10.44 -14.93 -4.47
C TRP A 175 11.60 -15.68 -5.14
N ALA A 176 11.92 -16.89 -4.66
CA ALA A 176 12.97 -17.71 -5.26
C ALA A 176 12.68 -18.03 -6.74
N THR A 177 11.42 -18.25 -7.09
CA THR A 177 10.97 -18.47 -8.48
C THR A 177 11.18 -17.23 -9.34
N VAL A 178 10.86 -16.04 -8.81
CA VAL A 178 11.11 -14.76 -9.50
C VAL A 178 12.60 -14.58 -9.75
N ALA A 179 13.42 -14.75 -8.70
CA ALA A 179 14.86 -14.53 -8.78
C ALA A 179 15.57 -15.45 -9.80
N ASP A 180 15.10 -16.69 -9.92
CA ASP A 180 15.63 -17.67 -10.86
C ASP A 180 15.17 -17.43 -12.32
N ARG A 181 13.89 -17.12 -12.52
CA ARG A 181 13.27 -17.21 -13.85
C ARG A 181 13.10 -15.88 -14.58
N VAL A 182 12.95 -14.76 -13.86
CA VAL A 182 12.61 -13.48 -14.49
C VAL A 182 13.67 -13.00 -15.48
N GLN A 183 13.24 -12.54 -16.65
CA GLN A 183 14.06 -11.87 -17.65
C GLN A 183 13.62 -10.41 -17.83
N SER A 184 14.47 -9.56 -18.42
CA SER A 184 14.12 -8.16 -18.62
C SER A 184 12.92 -7.98 -19.55
N THR A 185 12.73 -8.89 -20.51
CA THR A 185 11.54 -8.94 -21.37
C THR A 185 10.24 -9.29 -20.66
N ASP A 186 10.32 -9.83 -19.43
CA ASP A 186 9.14 -10.13 -18.63
C ASP A 186 8.66 -8.90 -17.83
N ILE A 187 9.49 -7.86 -17.68
CA ILE A 187 9.11 -6.62 -17.00
C ILE A 187 8.29 -5.76 -17.97
N ASP A 188 7.00 -6.06 -18.06
CA ASP A 188 6.03 -5.29 -18.85
C ASP A 188 4.78 -5.01 -18.00
N PRO A 189 4.78 -3.89 -17.24
CA PRO A 189 3.62 -3.46 -16.47
C PRO A 189 2.37 -3.37 -17.34
N GLN A 190 1.27 -3.96 -16.88
CA GLN A 190 -0.01 -3.86 -17.58
C GLN A 190 -0.54 -2.43 -17.55
N PRO A 191 -1.45 -2.03 -18.45
CA PRO A 191 -1.99 -0.67 -18.46
C PRO A 191 -2.53 -0.19 -17.10
N ASP A 192 -3.15 -1.09 -16.34
CA ASP A 192 -3.71 -0.80 -15.01
C ASP A 192 -2.64 -0.76 -13.90
N ASP A 193 -1.41 -1.19 -14.19
CA ASP A 193 -0.22 -1.12 -13.32
C ASP A 193 0.75 0.01 -13.74
N ARG A 194 0.26 0.98 -14.53
CA ARG A 194 1.01 2.19 -14.95
C ARG A 194 0.36 3.42 -14.34
N TYR A 195 1.08 4.08 -13.43
CA TYR A 195 0.55 5.18 -12.64
C TYR A 195 1.27 6.50 -12.94
N GLU A 196 0.51 7.52 -13.34
CA GLU A 196 1.02 8.83 -13.77
C GLU A 196 0.85 9.88 -12.65
N LEU A 197 1.61 9.75 -11.55
CA LEU A 197 1.47 10.64 -10.39
C LEU A 197 1.96 12.07 -10.66
N ASP A 198 2.91 12.25 -11.57
CA ASP A 198 3.42 13.56 -11.99
C ASP A 198 2.38 14.42 -12.72
N LEU A 199 1.43 13.81 -13.43
CA LEU A 199 0.36 14.48 -14.16
C LEU A 199 -0.81 14.93 -13.27
N VAL A 200 -0.98 14.35 -12.08
CA VAL A 200 -2.15 14.59 -11.20
C VAL A 200 -2.34 16.07 -10.87
N VAL A 201 -1.26 16.77 -10.52
CA VAL A 201 -1.34 18.20 -10.13
C VAL A 201 -1.72 19.08 -11.31
N GLU A 202 -1.19 18.79 -12.50
CA GLU A 202 -1.55 19.51 -13.72
C GLU A 202 -3.00 19.24 -14.10
N ASN A 203 -3.41 17.97 -14.08
CA ASN A 203 -4.77 17.55 -14.40
C ASN A 203 -5.80 18.27 -13.52
N LEU A 204 -5.59 18.29 -12.20
CA LEU A 204 -6.46 18.98 -11.26
C LEU A 204 -6.54 20.49 -11.53
N ARG A 205 -5.43 21.12 -11.92
CA ARG A 205 -5.36 22.56 -12.21
C ARG A 205 -6.04 22.95 -13.51
N GLY A 206 -6.22 22.04 -14.46
CA GLY A 206 -6.96 22.26 -15.71
C GLY A 206 -8.43 22.65 -15.49
N GLY A 207 -8.99 22.30 -14.32
CA GLY A 207 -10.38 22.56 -13.95
C GLY A 207 -11.30 21.38 -14.29
N HIS A 208 -12.48 21.34 -13.65
CA HIS A 208 -13.34 20.15 -13.61
C HIS A 208 -13.74 19.57 -14.97
N ASP A 209 -13.83 20.41 -16.00
CA ASP A 209 -14.25 19.98 -17.34
C ASP A 209 -13.13 19.27 -18.13
N THR A 210 -11.87 19.37 -17.67
CA THR A 210 -10.70 18.75 -18.31
C THR A 210 -10.09 17.61 -17.48
N TRP A 211 -10.71 17.25 -16.36
CA TRP A 211 -10.18 16.21 -15.48
C TRP A 211 -10.24 14.85 -16.16
N ASP A 212 -9.14 14.11 -16.02
CA ASP A 212 -9.05 12.71 -16.44
C ASP A 212 -9.36 11.86 -15.22
N LEU A 213 -10.59 11.34 -15.17
CA LEU A 213 -11.10 10.61 -14.00
C LEU A 213 -10.30 9.31 -13.76
N PRO A 214 -10.12 8.43 -14.78
CA PRO A 214 -9.27 7.24 -14.62
C PRO A 214 -7.87 7.54 -14.07
N LEU A 215 -7.19 8.58 -14.58
CA LEU A 215 -5.87 8.96 -14.08
C LEU A 215 -5.88 9.33 -12.59
N LEU A 216 -6.85 10.15 -12.17
CA LEU A 216 -6.96 10.60 -10.78
C LEU A 216 -7.35 9.46 -9.82
N ILE A 217 -8.19 8.54 -10.28
CA ILE A 217 -8.61 7.35 -9.52
C ILE A 217 -7.41 6.40 -9.33
N ALA A 218 -6.71 6.07 -10.41
CA ALA A 218 -5.52 5.23 -10.37
C ALA A 218 -4.42 5.83 -9.49
N ALA A 219 -4.23 7.15 -9.54
CA ALA A 219 -3.34 7.86 -8.62
C ALA A 219 -3.74 7.67 -7.15
N GLY A 220 -5.04 7.75 -6.84
CA GLY A 220 -5.60 7.49 -5.52
C GLY A 220 -5.29 6.09 -5.01
N GLU A 221 -5.40 5.09 -5.88
CA GLU A 221 -5.13 3.68 -5.57
C GLU A 221 -3.66 3.46 -5.21
N VAL A 222 -2.74 3.79 -6.12
CA VAL A 222 -1.31 3.58 -5.86
C VAL A 222 -0.80 4.41 -4.69
N ALA A 223 -1.34 5.61 -4.46
CA ALA A 223 -0.93 6.45 -3.34
C ALA A 223 -1.37 5.87 -1.99
N ARG A 224 -2.56 5.26 -1.91
CA ARG A 224 -2.99 4.51 -0.72
C ARG A 224 -2.12 3.27 -0.51
N ASP A 225 -1.85 2.53 -1.58
CA ASP A 225 -1.01 1.34 -1.51
C ASP A 225 0.42 1.65 -1.02
N LEU A 226 1.06 2.66 -1.61
CA LEU A 226 2.38 3.14 -1.19
C LEU A 226 2.35 3.72 0.23
N GLY A 227 1.28 4.44 0.57
CA GLY A 227 1.07 4.99 1.90
C GLY A 227 1.07 3.90 2.96
N TYR A 228 0.33 2.82 2.72
CA TYR A 228 0.26 1.66 3.61
C TYR A 228 1.60 0.89 3.63
N ALA A 229 2.08 0.44 2.47
CA ALA A 229 3.25 -0.44 2.36
C ALA A 229 4.54 0.20 2.90
N LEU A 230 4.72 1.50 2.69
CA LEU A 230 5.89 2.25 3.17
C LEU A 230 5.64 2.97 4.49
N ARG A 231 4.48 2.75 5.12
CA ARG A 231 4.06 3.35 6.41
C ARG A 231 4.15 4.88 6.44
N LEU A 232 3.75 5.52 5.35
CA LEU A 232 3.80 6.98 5.22
C LEU A 232 2.59 7.61 5.92
N LYS A 233 2.67 7.80 7.24
CA LYS A 233 1.61 8.43 8.08
C LYS A 233 1.03 9.70 7.44
N PRO A 234 1.81 10.64 6.87
CA PRO A 234 1.24 11.82 6.20
C PRO A 234 0.38 11.50 4.97
N VAL A 235 0.72 10.46 4.21
CA VAL A 235 -0.05 10.03 3.02
C VAL A 235 -1.32 9.31 3.46
N ILE A 236 -1.20 8.39 4.42
CA ILE A 236 -2.34 7.67 5.02
C ILE A 236 -3.37 8.68 5.55
N LEU A 237 -2.95 9.64 6.36
CA LEU A 237 -3.86 10.66 6.92
C LEU A 237 -4.48 11.56 5.85
N ALA A 238 -3.74 11.88 4.79
CA ALA A 238 -4.24 12.72 3.70
C ALA A 238 -5.31 12.01 2.85
N LEU A 239 -5.31 10.68 2.80
CA LEU A 239 -6.20 9.84 1.99
C LEU A 239 -7.17 9.00 2.83
N ASN A 240 -7.20 9.20 4.14
CA ASN A 240 -8.08 8.45 5.05
C ASN A 240 -9.56 8.76 4.77
N ALA A 241 -10.43 7.83 5.14
CA ALA A 241 -11.88 7.97 5.02
C ALA A 241 -12.37 9.31 5.60
N GLY A 242 -13.13 10.06 4.79
CA GLY A 242 -13.68 11.37 5.16
C GLY A 242 -12.68 12.54 5.12
N SER A 243 -11.44 12.30 4.65
CA SER A 243 -10.53 13.39 4.30
C SER A 243 -10.99 14.10 3.01
N PRO A 244 -10.56 15.36 2.76
CA PRO A 244 -10.91 16.06 1.53
C PRO A 244 -10.45 15.37 0.23
N LEU A 245 -9.36 14.58 0.27
CA LEU A 245 -8.90 13.83 -0.89
C LEU A 245 -9.66 12.52 -1.06
N ASP A 246 -10.11 11.92 0.04
CA ASP A 246 -11.01 10.75 -0.01
C ASP A 246 -12.38 11.13 -0.57
N ASP A 247 -12.97 12.25 -0.12
CA ASP A 247 -14.22 12.80 -0.68
C ASP A 247 -14.10 13.08 -2.20
N LEU A 248 -12.91 13.50 -2.63
CA LEU A 248 -12.58 13.68 -4.05
C LEU A 248 -12.56 12.34 -4.78
N ASP A 249 -11.84 11.35 -4.29
CA ASP A 249 -11.75 10.01 -4.89
C ASP A 249 -13.13 9.34 -5.01
N GLU A 250 -13.93 9.36 -3.94
CA GLU A 250 -15.30 8.83 -3.94
C GLU A 250 -16.17 9.54 -4.98
N SER A 251 -16.03 10.86 -5.09
CA SER A 251 -16.77 11.64 -6.09
C SER A 251 -16.30 11.34 -7.52
N LEU A 252 -15.01 11.05 -7.73
CA LEU A 252 -14.43 10.68 -9.03
C LEU A 252 -14.95 9.30 -9.46
N ARG A 253 -14.88 8.30 -8.58
CA ARG A 253 -15.41 6.94 -8.82
C ARG A 253 -16.90 6.97 -9.11
N SER A 254 -17.67 7.69 -8.29
CA SER A 254 -19.10 7.88 -8.53
C SER A 254 -19.37 8.49 -9.90
N ALA A 255 -18.59 9.50 -10.32
CA ALA A 255 -18.73 10.14 -11.62
C ALA A 255 -18.32 9.26 -12.80
N GLU A 256 -17.31 8.41 -12.63
CA GLU A 256 -16.79 7.47 -13.63
C GLU A 256 -17.79 6.35 -13.91
N SER A 257 -18.37 5.75 -12.86
CA SER A 257 -19.33 4.63 -12.98
C SER A 257 -20.63 5.00 -13.71
N GLY A 258 -20.92 6.30 -13.87
CA GLY A 258 -22.01 6.80 -14.69
C GLY A 258 -23.41 6.62 -14.09
N GLY A 259 -24.43 6.66 -14.96
CA GLY A 259 -25.84 6.57 -14.56
C GLY A 259 -26.32 7.72 -13.67
N MET A 260 -27.36 7.45 -12.86
CA MET A 260 -27.92 8.45 -11.95
C MET A 260 -26.91 8.83 -10.86
N GLY A 261 -26.16 7.87 -10.32
CA GLY A 261 -25.05 8.09 -9.38
C GLY A 261 -24.00 9.05 -9.93
N GLY A 262 -23.52 8.81 -11.15
CA GLY A 262 -22.51 9.66 -11.78
C GLY A 262 -22.97 11.08 -12.09
N PHE A 263 -24.27 11.31 -12.32
CA PHE A 263 -24.80 12.67 -12.39
C PHE A 263 -24.71 13.41 -11.05
N PHE A 264 -24.94 12.73 -9.93
CA PHE A 264 -24.72 13.30 -8.59
C PHE A 264 -23.23 13.46 -8.27
N GLY A 265 -22.39 12.47 -8.61
CA GLY A 265 -20.93 12.51 -8.48
C GLY A 265 -20.33 13.72 -9.18
N ARG A 266 -20.65 13.93 -10.46
CA ARG A 266 -20.21 15.13 -11.21
C ARG A 266 -20.63 16.45 -10.57
N ARG A 267 -21.82 16.51 -9.97
CA ARG A 267 -22.28 17.72 -9.27
C ARG A 267 -21.54 17.95 -7.96
N LYS A 268 -21.17 16.88 -7.26
CA LYS A 268 -20.29 16.95 -6.07
C LYS A 268 -18.88 17.37 -6.46
N LEU A 269 -18.29 16.77 -7.51
CA LEU A 269 -16.96 17.13 -8.04
C LEU A 269 -16.85 18.63 -8.33
N LYS A 270 -17.87 19.23 -8.97
CA LYS A 270 -17.89 20.68 -9.25
C LYS A 270 -17.82 21.58 -8.01
N LYS A 271 -18.14 21.06 -6.83
CA LYS A 271 -18.03 21.79 -5.55
C LYS A 271 -16.66 21.62 -4.91
N ILE A 272 -15.88 20.62 -5.32
CA ILE A 272 -14.54 20.40 -4.80
C ILE A 272 -13.60 21.45 -5.39
N GLY A 273 -12.90 22.18 -4.52
CA GLY A 273 -11.98 23.21 -4.95
C GLY A 273 -10.75 22.62 -5.65
N ALA A 274 -10.65 22.77 -6.97
CA ALA A 274 -9.53 22.26 -7.78
C ALA A 274 -8.15 22.68 -7.24
N GLN A 275 -7.99 23.95 -6.82
CA GLN A 275 -6.76 24.42 -6.21
C GLN A 275 -6.45 23.70 -4.90
N GLN A 276 -7.43 23.46 -4.03
CA GLN A 276 -7.22 22.77 -2.75
C GLN A 276 -6.88 21.29 -2.98
N ALA A 277 -7.58 20.62 -3.89
CA ALA A 277 -7.25 19.26 -4.32
C ALA A 277 -5.80 19.19 -4.86
N SER A 278 -5.40 20.12 -5.74
CA SER A 278 -4.05 20.17 -6.29
C SER A 278 -2.97 20.48 -5.24
N LEU A 279 -3.32 21.19 -4.16
CA LEU A 279 -2.43 21.45 -3.02
C LEU A 279 -2.22 20.18 -2.19
N GLY A 280 -3.30 19.47 -1.87
CA GLY A 280 -3.25 18.20 -1.15
C GLY A 280 -2.45 17.15 -1.92
N TRP A 281 -2.75 16.97 -3.20
CA TRP A 281 -2.04 16.02 -4.06
C TRP A 281 -0.56 16.31 -4.21
N ARG A 282 -0.15 17.58 -4.35
CA ARG A 282 1.27 17.95 -4.36
C ARG A 282 1.99 17.52 -3.07
N SER A 283 1.32 17.63 -1.92
CA SER A 283 1.88 17.18 -0.64
C SER A 283 2.03 15.66 -0.61
N VAL A 284 1.02 14.91 -1.05
CA VAL A 284 1.05 13.44 -1.15
C VAL A 284 2.20 13.00 -2.05
N ILE A 285 2.27 13.52 -3.28
CA ILE A 285 3.31 13.18 -4.26
C ILE A 285 4.70 13.55 -3.72
N GLY A 286 4.83 14.68 -3.03
CA GLY A 286 6.09 15.09 -2.41
C GLY A 286 6.56 14.11 -1.33
N LYS A 287 5.65 13.58 -0.51
CA LYS A 287 5.96 12.59 0.52
C LYS A 287 6.35 11.23 -0.07
N ILE A 288 5.64 10.78 -1.12
CA ILE A 288 6.00 9.56 -1.85
C ILE A 288 7.37 9.74 -2.53
N SER A 289 7.58 10.85 -3.25
CA SER A 289 8.83 11.13 -3.96
C SER A 289 10.04 11.16 -3.03
N ALA A 290 9.88 11.59 -1.78
CA ALA A 290 10.95 11.68 -0.80
C ALA A 290 11.48 10.33 -0.32
N VAL A 291 10.67 9.26 -0.42
CA VAL A 291 11.04 7.91 0.01
C VAL A 291 11.42 6.98 -1.16
N VAL A 292 11.44 7.50 -2.39
CA VAL A 292 11.87 6.72 -3.55
C VAL A 292 13.40 6.68 -3.62
N ASP A 293 13.94 5.47 -3.64
CA ASP A 293 15.34 5.16 -3.90
C ASP A 293 15.51 4.80 -5.37
N TRP A 294 15.95 5.78 -6.17
CA TRP A 294 16.18 5.64 -7.60
C TRP A 294 17.48 4.86 -7.88
N ARG A 295 17.37 3.77 -8.62
CA ARG A 295 18.47 2.87 -8.97
C ARG A 295 18.63 2.72 -10.48
N ASP A 296 19.89 2.52 -10.87
CA ASP A 296 20.35 2.26 -12.24
C ASP A 296 21.22 0.99 -12.26
#